data_AF-A0A2V9L3Q3-F1
#
_entry.id   AF-A0A2V9L3Q3-F1
#
_cell.length_a   1.000
_cell.length_b   1.000
_cell.length_c   1.000
_cell.angle_alpha   90.00
_cell.angle_beta   90.00
_cell.angle_gamma   90.00
#
_symmetry.space_group_name_H-M   'P 1'
#
loop_
_entity.id
_entity.type
_entity.pdbx_description
1 polymer ?
#
loop_
_entity_poly.entity_id
_entity_poly.type
_entity_poly.pdbx_seq_one_letter_code
_entity_poly.pdbx_strand_id
1 'polypeptide(L)'
;MGSHEIVSRQLNRADTSVLAVHCGDHRFQAGFHEFLNQVLNLNENYDLLVIPGGPQSLTLVEYLPKFSWAGWKWVRFFVEEHEIRRLILIQHQDCAW
;
A
#
# COMPACT_ATOMS: atom_id res chain seq x y z
N MET A 1 -24.71 -24.02 5.27
CA MET A 1 -24.93 -23.07 6.38
C MET A 1 -23.59 -22.83 7.06
N GLY A 2 -22.80 -21.90 6.54
CA GLY A 2 -21.64 -21.34 7.23
C GLY A 2 -21.96 -19.87 7.46
N SER A 3 -22.24 -19.49 8.70
CA SER A 3 -22.41 -18.10 9.09
C SER A 3 -21.12 -17.36 8.77
N HIS A 4 -21.16 -16.50 7.75
CA HIS A 4 -20.14 -15.48 7.55
C HIS A 4 -20.27 -14.48 8.69
N GLU A 5 -19.65 -14.81 9.82
CA GLU A 5 -19.44 -13.88 10.91
C GLU A 5 -18.47 -12.81 10.38
N ILE A 6 -19.02 -11.68 9.95
CA ILE A 6 -18.24 -10.47 9.68
C ILE A 6 -17.61 -10.12 11.02
N VAL A 7 -16.34 -10.49 11.20
CA VAL A 7 -15.56 -10.12 12.38
C VAL A 7 -15.63 -8.62 12.50
N SER A 8 -16.37 -8.15 13.51
CA SER A 8 -16.45 -6.75 13.91
C SER A 8 -15.07 -6.33 14.40
N ARG A 9 -14.16 -6.01 13.47
CA ARG A 9 -12.92 -5.33 13.81
C ARG A 9 -13.31 -3.91 14.21
N GLN A 10 -12.97 -3.53 15.44
CA GLN A 10 -13.10 -2.16 15.89
C GLN A 10 -12.39 -1.24 14.89
N LEU A 11 -13.07 -0.17 14.48
CA LEU A 11 -12.47 0.87 13.65
C LEU A 11 -11.28 1.46 14.43
N ASN A 12 -10.07 1.33 13.89
CA ASN A 12 -8.94 2.09 14.40
C ASN A 12 -9.17 3.57 14.04
N ARG A 13 -9.31 4.41 15.07
CA ARG A 13 -9.55 5.86 14.93
C ARG A 13 -8.28 6.68 15.10
N ALA A 14 -7.13 6.03 15.29
CA ALA A 14 -5.86 6.72 15.32
C ALA A 14 -5.55 7.27 13.93
N ASP A 15 -5.04 8.49 13.87
CA ASP A 15 -4.53 9.05 12.63
C ASP A 15 -3.27 8.26 12.19
N THR A 16 -3.07 8.19 10.88
CA THR A 16 -1.81 7.72 10.29
C THR A 16 -1.21 8.82 9.41
N SER A 17 0.10 8.76 9.25
CA SER A 17 0.85 9.62 8.31
C SER A 17 1.80 8.78 7.44
N VAL A 18 1.51 7.48 7.33
CA VAL A 18 2.33 6.50 6.62
C VAL A 18 1.51 5.88 5.49
N LEU A 19 2.04 5.93 4.27
CA LEU A 19 1.48 5.23 3.11
C LEU A 19 2.46 4.14 2.68
N ALA A 20 2.01 2.89 2.65
CA ALA A 20 2.76 1.80 2.05
C ALA A 20 2.21 1.47 0.65
N VAL A 21 3.11 1.42 -0.33
CA VAL A 21 2.81 1.10 -1.72
C VAL A 21 3.52 -0.20 -2.09
N HIS A 22 2.76 -1.19 -2.53
CA HIS A 22 3.31 -2.49 -2.93
C HIS A 22 2.42 -3.21 -3.95
N CYS A 23 2.92 -4.34 -4.48
CA CYS A 23 2.18 -5.18 -5.42
C CYS A 23 1.05 -5.98 -4.72
N GLY A 24 -0.01 -6.30 -5.47
CA GLY A 24 -1.09 -7.19 -5.00
C GLY A 24 -0.78 -8.69 -5.05
N ASP A 25 0.46 -9.09 -5.33
CA ASP A 25 0.85 -10.49 -5.42
C ASP A 25 0.69 -11.22 -4.07
N HIS A 26 -0.17 -12.23 -4.04
CA HIS A 26 -0.50 -12.99 -2.83
C HIS A 26 0.72 -13.70 -2.22
N ARG A 27 1.72 -14.06 -3.03
CA ARG A 27 2.92 -14.78 -2.60
C ARG A 27 3.75 -13.98 -1.59
N PHE A 28 3.64 -12.65 -1.64
CA PHE A 28 4.48 -11.72 -0.86
C PHE A 28 3.72 -11.00 0.27
N GLN A 29 2.40 -11.10 0.35
CA GLN A 29 1.59 -10.32 1.31
C GLN A 29 1.97 -10.59 2.77
N ALA A 30 2.25 -11.85 3.12
CA ALA A 30 2.68 -12.21 4.47
C ALA A 30 4.00 -11.51 4.83
N GLY A 31 4.97 -11.51 3.91
CA GLY A 31 6.25 -10.83 4.10
C GLY A 31 6.12 -9.30 4.17
N PHE A 32 5.22 -8.71 3.38
CA PHE A 32 4.93 -7.27 3.46
C PHE A 32 4.31 -6.88 4.80
N HIS A 33 3.32 -7.66 5.27
CA HIS A 33 2.68 -7.44 6.57
C HIS A 33 3.68 -7.59 7.72
N GLU A 34 4.51 -8.63 7.70
CA GLU A 34 5.57 -8.85 8.68
C GLU A 34 6.57 -7.69 8.69
N PHE A 35 7.05 -7.27 7.51
CA PHE A 35 7.98 -6.15 7.40
C PHE A 35 7.39 -4.83 7.93
N LEU A 36 6.18 -4.48 7.53
CA LEU A 36 5.52 -3.24 7.97
C LEU A 36 5.26 -3.24 9.49
N ASN A 37 4.81 -4.36 10.04
CA ASN A 37 4.34 -4.40 11.43
C ASN A 37 5.42 -4.78 12.43
N GLN A 38 6.28 -5.72 12.10
CA GLN A 38 7.29 -6.26 13.03
C GLN A 38 8.66 -5.59 12.85
N VAL A 39 9.04 -5.29 11.60
CA VAL A 39 10.34 -4.64 11.33
C VAL A 39 10.23 -3.13 11.44
N LEU A 40 9.22 -2.53 10.81
CA LEU A 40 9.00 -1.08 10.85
C LEU A 40 8.12 -0.61 12.01
N ASN A 41 7.59 -1.54 12.83
CA ASN A 41 6.81 -1.28 14.03
C ASN A 41 5.59 -0.37 13.81
N LEU A 42 4.91 -0.52 12.66
CA LEU A 42 3.77 0.33 12.32
C LEU A 42 2.45 -0.13 12.97
N ASN A 43 2.38 -1.34 13.51
CA ASN A 43 1.23 -1.87 14.24
C ASN A 43 -0.12 -1.68 13.51
N GLU A 44 -0.14 -1.98 12.22
CA GLU A 44 -1.30 -1.86 11.31
C GLU A 44 -1.84 -0.43 11.15
N ASN A 45 -1.06 0.59 11.56
CA ASN A 45 -1.44 2.00 11.46
C ASN A 45 -0.81 2.69 10.22
N TYR A 46 -1.24 2.29 9.03
CA TYR A 46 -0.80 2.87 7.76
C TYR A 46 -1.88 2.72 6.69
N ASP A 47 -1.87 3.64 5.73
CA ASP A 47 -2.63 3.51 4.50
C ASP A 47 -1.91 2.56 3.52
N LEU A 48 -2.70 1.99 2.61
CA LEU A 48 -2.24 1.05 1.61
C LEU A 48 -2.63 1.49 0.20
N LEU A 49 -1.66 1.49 -0.70
CA LEU A 49 -1.87 1.53 -2.14
C LEU A 49 -1.33 0.24 -2.75
N VAL A 50 -2.25 -0.70 -3.03
CA VAL A 50 -1.93 -2.04 -3.54
C VAL A 50 -2.36 -2.12 -5.00
N ILE A 51 -1.37 -2.15 -5.91
CA ILE A 51 -1.59 -2.10 -7.36
C ILE A 51 -0.59 -3.01 -8.08
N PRO A 52 -0.90 -3.55 -9.26
CA PRO A 52 0.08 -4.30 -10.05
C PRO A 52 1.38 -3.51 -10.27
N GLY A 53 2.53 -4.16 -10.04
CA GLY A 53 3.85 -3.51 -10.13
C GLY A 53 4.18 -2.56 -8.98
N GLY A 54 3.23 -2.27 -8.08
CA GLY A 54 3.43 -1.46 -6.89
C GLY A 54 4.09 -0.09 -7.18
N PRO A 55 5.17 0.26 -6.46
CA PRO A 55 5.95 1.48 -6.69
C PRO A 55 6.38 1.80 -8.12
N GLN A 56 6.43 0.82 -9.04
CA GLN A 56 6.76 1.08 -10.44
C GLN A 56 5.83 2.11 -11.09
N SER A 57 4.57 2.21 -10.65
CA SER A 57 3.64 3.23 -11.11
C SER A 57 4.08 4.66 -10.77
N LEU A 58 5.17 4.87 -10.03
CA LEU A 58 5.67 6.20 -9.66
C LEU A 58 6.97 6.57 -10.40
N THR A 59 7.60 5.61 -11.09
CA THR A 59 8.98 5.77 -11.59
C THR A 59 9.10 5.82 -13.11
N LEU A 60 8.20 5.18 -13.86
CA LEU A 60 8.30 5.03 -15.32
C LEU A 60 7.47 6.07 -16.10
N VAL A 61 7.61 7.35 -15.75
CA VAL A 61 6.83 8.46 -16.35
C VAL A 61 6.96 8.49 -17.87
N GLU A 62 8.15 8.22 -18.40
CA GLU A 62 8.45 8.32 -19.84
C GLU A 62 7.91 7.13 -20.66
N TYR A 63 7.86 5.94 -20.06
CA TYR A 63 7.48 4.71 -20.77
C TYR A 63 5.99 4.37 -20.58
N LEU A 64 5.42 4.75 -19.45
CA LEU A 64 4.05 4.41 -19.05
C LEU A 64 3.32 5.65 -18.49
N PRO A 65 3.19 6.74 -19.27
CA PRO A 65 2.76 8.04 -18.76
C PRO A 65 1.36 8.02 -18.14
N LYS A 66 0.44 7.19 -18.65
CA LYS A 66 -0.92 7.06 -18.09
C LYS A 66 -0.94 6.38 -16.73
N PHE A 67 -0.19 5.27 -16.59
CA PHE A 67 -0.07 4.56 -15.31
C PHE A 67 0.68 5.41 -14.29
N SER A 68 1.70 6.13 -14.75
CA SER A 68 2.43 7.03 -13.87
C SER A 68 1.60 8.21 -13.39
N TRP A 69 0.86 8.83 -14.30
CA TRP A 69 -0.06 9.91 -13.96
C TRP A 69 -1.13 9.46 -12.95
N ALA A 70 -1.71 8.27 -13.13
CA ALA A 70 -2.69 7.73 -12.19
C ALA A 70 -2.07 7.42 -10.82
N GLY A 71 -0.89 6.78 -10.80
CA GLY A 71 -0.15 6.49 -9.57
C GLY A 71 0.15 7.76 -8.77
N TRP A 72 0.67 8.80 -9.43
CA TRP A 72 0.92 10.10 -8.80
C TRP A 72 -0.35 10.78 -8.31
N LYS A 73 -1.48 10.66 -9.03
CA LYS A 73 -2.77 11.17 -8.56
C LYS A 73 -3.25 10.49 -7.28
N TRP A 74 -3.10 9.17 -7.17
CA TRP A 74 -3.48 8.43 -5.95
C TRP A 74 -2.58 8.81 -4.77
N VAL A 75 -1.26 8.84 -4.97
CA VAL A 75 -0.32 9.27 -3.91
C VAL A 75 -0.63 10.69 -3.45
N ARG A 76 -0.90 11.60 -4.39
CA ARG A 76 -1.26 12.99 -4.07
C ARG A 76 -2.50 13.09 -3.20
N PHE A 77 -3.54 12.32 -3.51
CA PHE A 77 -4.75 12.25 -2.67
C PHE A 77 -4.40 11.88 -1.22
N PHE A 78 -3.62 10.81 -1.00
CA PHE A 78 -3.22 10.43 0.36
C PHE A 78 -2.39 11.51 1.04
N VAL A 79 -1.42 12.11 0.34
CA VAL A 79 -0.59 13.18 0.90
C VAL A 79 -1.44 14.39 1.33
N GLU A 80 -2.42 14.79 0.53
CA GLU A 80 -3.25 15.97 0.79
C GLU A 80 -4.32 15.68 1.86
N GLU A 81 -5.02 14.54 1.78
CA GLU A 81 -6.19 14.27 2.63
C GLU A 81 -5.85 13.52 3.93
N HIS A 82 -4.79 12.71 3.93
CA HIS A 82 -4.37 11.89 5.07
C HIS A 82 -3.04 12.41 5.68
N GLU A 83 -2.59 13.59 5.26
CA GLU A 83 -1.38 14.26 5.76
C GLU A 83 -0.14 13.34 5.80
N ILE A 84 0.04 12.50 4.78
CA ILE A 84 1.15 11.53 4.74
C ILE A 84 2.51 12.24 4.80
N ARG A 85 3.36 11.78 5.74
CA ARG A 85 4.74 12.27 5.95
C ARG A 85 5.79 11.21 5.67
N ARG A 86 5.39 9.94 5.56
CA ARG A 86 6.29 8.83 5.28
C ARG A 86 5.71 7.93 4.19
N LEU A 87 6.44 7.82 3.09
CA LEU A 87 6.13 6.88 2.01
C LEU A 87 7.04 5.65 2.12
N ILE A 88 6.44 4.45 2.11
CA ILE A 88 7.15 3.17 2.10
C ILE A 88 6.88 2.49 0.77
N LEU A 89 7.93 2.24 0.00
CA LEU A 89 7.85 1.64 -1.33
C LEU A 89 8.45 0.23 -1.28
N ILE A 90 7.64 -0.79 -1.53
CA ILE A 90 8.09 -2.19 -1.46
C ILE A 90 7.93 -2.85 -2.83
N GLN A 91 9.06 -3.25 -3.42
CA GLN A 91 9.10 -4.10 -4.61
C GLN A 91 9.38 -5.55 -4.23
N HIS A 92 9.04 -6.47 -5.13
CA HIS A 92 9.41 -7.88 -5.02
C HIS A 92 10.00 -8.38 -6.34
N GLN A 93 10.79 -9.45 -6.25
CA GLN A 93 11.31 -10.17 -7.42
C GLN A 93 10.20 -11.01 -8.07
N ASP A 94 10.39 -11.36 -9.34
CA ASP A 94 9.44 -12.14 -10.14
C ASP A 94 8.02 -11.53 -10.17
N CYS A 95 7.95 -10.20 -10.28
CA CYS A 95 6.70 -9.50 -10.54
C CYS A 95 6.25 -9.75 -11.97
N ALA A 96 4.98 -10.13 -12.14
CA ALA A 96 4.39 -10.46 -13.45
C ALA A 96 3.79 -9.25 -14.19
N TRP A 97 3.93 -8.05 -13.62
CA TRP A 97 3.50 -6.78 -14.20
C TRP A 97 4.67 -6.14 -14.95
#